data_AF-A0A168EKM3-F1
#
_entry.id   AF-A0A168EKM3-F1
#
_cell.length_a   1.000
_cell.length_b   1.000
_cell.length_c   1.000
_cell.angle_alpha   90.00
_cell.angle_beta   90.00
_cell.angle_gamma   90.00
#
_symmetry.space_group_name_H-M   'P 1'
#
loop_
_entity.id
_entity.type
_entity.pdbx_description
1 polymer ?
#
loop_
_entity_poly.entity_id
_entity_poly.type
_entity_poly.pdbx_seq_one_letter_code
_entity_poly.pdbx_strand_id
1 'polypeptide(L)'
;MSSAGHLSPADDVLVVGAGPTGLFLAGDLATAGLRVTVLEKRPGTQSNLTRAFAVHARTLELLDARGLSDDLLRTGTRVGAVRVFAGAEVPLADLPGRFPFVLVTPQYEVERLLRRRALDAGVRFRHDHRVTSMLQDADGVTLDVATPDGADRRRAPWAVGTDGVRSTVRQALGVPFPGRTVIRAMILADVRLSRRPPDVLTVASRDGDLGFLAPFGDGWYRFIGWRGERDLDEPVTLDEVREVARGTLGDDLGMCELRYGGRFAADERQAPTYRVGRVLLAGDAAHAHSPAGGMGMNTGLQDAANLSWRLVGALRGGDDAVLDEYSTERHRVGAGVVRASGGILRLAVARGRRGRLARSAAGTVLAHGAPARRRAALMVSGIGIRYPAPSGGHRWVGRRVPDLPLVVGPAGARLAEALRAGRFVLVLPRPDAVGDPAADPPAAVAGETDVGHRIVVHRADDRRSALLVRPDGYLAWTDAPSPR
;
A
#
# COMPACT_ATOMS: atom_id res chain seq x y z
N MET A 1 46.98 -5.74 -12.33
CA MET A 1 46.54 -6.73 -11.32
C MET A 1 45.07 -6.48 -11.06
N SER A 2 44.21 -7.29 -11.68
CA SER A 2 42.76 -7.17 -11.62
C SER A 2 42.28 -7.69 -10.26
N SER A 3 41.69 -6.84 -9.42
CA SER A 3 41.03 -7.32 -8.20
C SER A 3 39.75 -8.03 -8.62
N ALA A 4 39.81 -9.36 -8.58
CA ALA A 4 38.63 -10.21 -8.68
C ALA A 4 37.74 -9.90 -7.47
N GLY A 5 36.79 -8.98 -7.65
CA GLY A 5 35.73 -8.70 -6.68
C GLY A 5 35.00 -10.01 -6.39
N HIS A 6 34.97 -10.38 -5.11
CA HIS A 6 34.32 -11.57 -4.61
C HIS A 6 32.81 -11.48 -4.93
N LEU A 7 32.35 -12.15 -5.99
CA LEU A 7 30.93 -12.20 -6.35
C LEU A 7 30.20 -12.98 -5.25
N SER A 8 29.43 -12.26 -4.42
CA SER A 8 28.50 -12.87 -3.47
C SER A 8 27.56 -13.87 -4.20
N PRO A 9 27.04 -14.92 -3.53
CA PRO A 9 26.08 -15.83 -4.16
C PRO A 9 24.95 -15.01 -4.79
N ALA A 10 24.75 -15.20 -6.10
CA ALA A 10 23.96 -14.28 -6.93
C ALA A 10 22.58 -14.00 -6.31
N ASP A 11 22.22 -12.74 -6.16
CA ASP A 11 20.85 -12.36 -5.79
C ASP A 11 19.93 -12.61 -6.99
N ASP A 12 18.70 -13.09 -6.74
CA ASP A 12 17.68 -13.19 -7.78
C ASP A 12 16.98 -11.83 -7.96
N VAL A 13 16.81 -11.08 -6.86
CA VAL A 13 16.20 -9.74 -6.86
C VAL A 13 16.90 -8.81 -5.86
N LEU A 14 17.21 -7.58 -6.32
CA LEU A 14 17.63 -6.48 -5.45
C LEU A 14 16.44 -5.54 -5.17
N VAL A 15 16.09 -5.35 -3.91
CA VAL A 15 15.05 -4.40 -3.50
C VAL A 15 15.72 -3.19 -2.86
N VAL A 16 15.47 -1.99 -3.38
CA VAL A 16 16.06 -0.75 -2.86
C VAL A 16 15.02 -0.04 -1.98
N GLY A 17 15.32 0.09 -0.69
CA GLY A 17 14.46 0.67 0.35
C GLY A 17 13.80 -0.37 1.25
N ALA A 18 13.92 -0.21 2.57
CA ALA A 18 13.25 -1.04 3.58
C ALA A 18 12.00 -0.33 4.17
N GLY A 19 11.25 0.36 3.31
CA GLY A 19 9.90 0.83 3.64
C GLY A 19 8.88 -0.31 3.63
N PRO A 20 7.60 -0.05 3.98
CA PRO A 20 6.58 -1.09 4.06
C PRO A 20 6.39 -1.81 2.72
N THR A 21 6.43 -1.09 1.59
CA THR A 21 6.39 -1.66 0.24
C THR A 21 7.54 -2.63 -0.02
N GLY A 22 8.78 -2.21 0.26
CA GLY A 22 9.98 -3.05 0.05
C GLY A 22 10.00 -4.28 0.96
N LEU A 23 9.61 -4.11 2.23
CA LEU A 23 9.52 -5.22 3.20
C LEU A 23 8.48 -6.26 2.78
N PHE A 24 7.31 -5.80 2.34
CA PHE A 24 6.25 -6.70 1.86
C PHE A 24 6.70 -7.45 0.61
N LEU A 25 7.24 -6.73 -0.38
CA LEU A 25 7.70 -7.33 -1.63
C LEU A 25 8.81 -8.35 -1.36
N ALA A 26 9.85 -7.98 -0.61
CA ALA A 26 10.97 -8.86 -0.32
C ALA A 26 10.52 -10.12 0.45
N GLY A 27 9.60 -9.96 1.41
CA GLY A 27 9.03 -11.08 2.14
C GLY A 27 8.28 -12.06 1.22
N ASP A 28 7.43 -11.57 0.33
CA ASP A 28 6.70 -12.43 -0.61
C ASP A 28 7.65 -13.20 -1.54
N LEU A 29 8.62 -12.49 -2.14
CA LEU A 29 9.60 -13.08 -3.05
C LEU A 29 10.45 -14.17 -2.34
N ALA A 30 10.91 -13.89 -1.12
CA ALA A 30 11.70 -14.85 -0.36
C ALA A 30 10.88 -16.08 0.09
N THR A 31 9.60 -15.90 0.44
CA THR A 31 8.70 -17.04 0.73
C THR A 31 8.44 -17.90 -0.51
N ALA A 32 8.54 -17.32 -1.70
CA ALA A 32 8.52 -18.08 -2.95
C ALA A 32 9.85 -18.79 -3.27
N GLY A 33 10.84 -18.71 -2.37
CA GLY A 33 12.14 -19.38 -2.49
C GLY A 33 13.21 -18.58 -3.24
N LEU A 34 12.97 -17.29 -3.54
CA LEU A 34 13.94 -16.43 -4.23
C LEU A 34 14.96 -15.84 -3.25
N ARG A 35 16.20 -15.67 -3.71
CA ARG A 35 17.27 -14.98 -2.96
C ARG A 35 17.13 -13.48 -3.13
N VAL A 36 16.71 -12.80 -2.06
CA VAL A 36 16.43 -11.36 -2.08
C VAL A 36 17.38 -10.62 -1.14
N THR A 37 17.98 -9.55 -1.66
CA THR A 37 18.70 -8.57 -0.84
C THR A 37 17.97 -7.23 -0.83
N VAL A 38 17.72 -6.70 0.37
CA VAL A 38 17.16 -5.35 0.58
C VAL A 38 18.29 -4.39 0.95
N LEU A 39 18.49 -3.36 0.13
CA LEU A 39 19.45 -2.28 0.35
C LEU A 39 18.74 -1.07 0.98
N GLU A 40 19.09 -0.71 2.22
CA GLU A 40 18.53 0.42 2.95
C GLU A 40 19.62 1.40 3.33
N LYS A 41 19.42 2.68 2.97
CA LYS A 41 20.38 3.75 3.20
C LYS A 41 20.48 4.18 4.67
N ARG A 42 19.47 3.87 5.47
CA ARG A 42 19.41 4.23 6.89
C ARG A 42 20.09 3.17 7.77
N PRO A 43 20.60 3.59 8.93
CA PRO A 43 21.08 2.66 9.95
C PRO A 43 19.99 1.70 10.40
N GLY A 44 20.35 0.46 10.71
CA GLY A 44 19.41 -0.56 11.20
C GLY A 44 18.77 -0.23 12.56
N THR A 45 19.34 0.73 13.28
CA THR A 45 18.85 1.25 14.56
C THR A 45 17.83 2.38 14.39
N GLN A 46 17.73 2.99 13.21
CA GLN A 46 16.84 4.11 12.97
C GLN A 46 15.47 3.62 12.47
N SER A 47 14.44 3.83 13.29
CA SER A 47 13.06 3.59 12.88
C SER A 47 12.61 4.60 11.82
N ASN A 48 11.74 4.17 10.90
CA ASN A 48 11.13 5.06 9.91
C ASN A 48 10.25 6.09 10.64
N LEU A 49 10.68 7.35 10.67
CA LEU A 49 9.81 8.46 11.07
C LEU A 49 8.69 8.59 10.03
N THR A 50 7.61 7.86 10.25
CA THR A 50 6.66 7.57 9.18
C THR A 50 5.29 8.20 9.37
N ARG A 51 4.72 8.68 8.27
CA ARG A 51 3.55 9.58 8.26
C ARG A 51 2.22 8.84 8.38
N ALA A 52 2.19 7.52 8.21
CA ALA A 52 0.94 6.77 8.10
C ALA A 52 0.48 6.14 9.42
N PHE A 53 -0.84 6.25 9.67
CA PHE A 53 -1.52 5.73 10.85
C PHE A 53 -2.76 4.89 10.50
N ALA A 54 -3.18 4.88 9.23
CA ALA A 54 -4.39 4.22 8.79
C ALA A 54 -4.05 2.99 7.94
N VAL A 55 -4.51 1.82 8.36
CA VAL A 55 -4.45 0.58 7.58
C VAL A 55 -5.86 0.26 7.11
N HIS A 56 -6.04 0.29 5.79
CA HIS A 56 -7.35 0.15 5.16
C HIS A 56 -7.76 -1.31 5.05
N ALA A 57 -9.07 -1.57 4.91
CA ALA A 57 -9.61 -2.91 4.77
C ALA A 57 -8.89 -3.74 3.71
N ARG A 58 -8.62 -3.15 2.52
CA ARG A 58 -7.93 -3.88 1.45
C ARG A 58 -6.52 -4.33 1.83
N THR A 59 -5.81 -3.50 2.58
CA THR A 59 -4.48 -3.83 3.10
C THR A 59 -4.55 -4.89 4.18
N LEU A 60 -5.53 -4.83 5.09
CA LEU A 60 -5.76 -5.86 6.10
C LEU A 60 -6.04 -7.23 5.47
N GLU A 61 -6.78 -7.29 4.37
CA GLU A 61 -7.00 -8.53 3.63
C GLU A 61 -5.72 -9.09 3.01
N LEU A 62 -4.86 -8.23 2.47
CA LEU A 62 -3.56 -8.64 1.95
C LEU A 62 -2.64 -9.16 3.06
N LEU A 63 -2.72 -8.56 4.25
CA LEU A 63 -1.99 -9.01 5.43
C LEU A 63 -2.57 -10.33 5.99
N ASP A 64 -3.89 -10.55 5.98
CA ASP A 64 -4.51 -11.82 6.37
C ASP A 64 -4.12 -12.96 5.43
N ALA A 65 -4.03 -12.65 4.12
CA ALA A 65 -3.47 -13.53 3.10
C ALA A 65 -1.98 -13.83 3.29
N ARG A 66 -1.34 -13.28 4.33
CA ARG A 66 0.04 -13.59 4.78
C ARG A 66 0.10 -14.00 6.25
N GLY A 67 -1.05 -14.19 6.91
CA GLY A 67 -1.15 -14.54 8.32
C GLY A 67 -0.74 -13.41 9.29
N LEU A 68 -0.73 -12.15 8.85
CA LEU A 68 -0.25 -11.01 9.64
C LEU A 68 -1.35 -10.14 10.24
N SER A 69 -2.60 -10.25 9.76
CA SER A 69 -3.69 -9.34 10.17
C SER A 69 -3.97 -9.40 11.67
N ASP A 70 -3.98 -10.59 12.25
CA ASP A 70 -4.47 -10.80 13.62
C ASP A 70 -3.48 -10.24 14.65
N ASP A 71 -2.19 -10.34 14.36
CA ASP A 71 -1.13 -9.67 15.12
C ASP A 71 -1.27 -8.15 15.04
N LEU A 72 -1.51 -7.61 13.85
CA LEU A 72 -1.64 -6.17 13.65
C LEU A 72 -2.90 -5.60 14.31
N LEU A 73 -4.02 -6.35 14.30
CA LEU A 73 -5.25 -5.91 14.94
C LEU A 73 -5.10 -5.69 16.45
N ARG A 74 -4.07 -6.27 17.09
CA ARG A 74 -3.76 -6.09 18.51
C ARG A 74 -2.96 -4.81 18.80
N THR A 75 -2.42 -4.14 17.78
CA THR A 75 -1.53 -2.98 17.95
C THR A 75 -2.24 -1.64 17.73
N GLY A 76 -3.54 -1.65 17.44
CA GLY A 76 -4.26 -0.44 17.04
C GLY A 76 -5.73 -0.44 17.42
N THR A 77 -6.39 0.67 17.10
CA THR A 77 -7.82 0.86 17.36
C THR A 77 -8.63 0.77 16.07
N ARG A 78 -9.74 0.03 16.09
CA ARG A 78 -10.64 -0.11 14.94
C ARG A 78 -11.57 1.10 14.85
N VAL A 79 -11.62 1.72 13.68
CA VAL A 79 -12.49 2.86 13.39
C VAL A 79 -13.52 2.44 12.34
N GLY A 80 -14.78 2.29 12.77
CA GLY A 80 -15.89 1.82 11.94
C GLY A 80 -16.54 2.89 11.05
N ALA A 81 -16.17 4.18 11.23
CA ALA A 81 -16.63 5.28 10.40
C ALA A 81 -15.55 6.35 10.28
N VAL A 82 -15.39 6.92 9.09
CA VAL A 82 -14.44 8.02 8.85
C VAL A 82 -15.21 9.33 8.77
N ARG A 83 -14.87 10.28 9.64
CA ARG A 83 -15.37 11.64 9.58
C ARG A 83 -14.69 12.41 8.45
N VAL A 84 -15.51 13.04 7.62
CA VAL A 84 -15.09 13.86 6.48
C VAL A 84 -15.71 15.26 6.61
N PHE A 85 -15.57 16.09 5.58
CA PHE A 85 -15.96 17.51 5.60
C PHE A 85 -17.33 17.78 6.22
N ALA A 86 -17.42 18.89 6.97
CA ALA A 86 -18.62 19.35 7.66
C ALA A 86 -19.21 18.32 8.66
N GLY A 87 -18.38 17.40 9.17
CA GLY A 87 -18.80 16.41 10.17
C GLY A 87 -19.58 15.23 9.60
N ALA A 88 -19.67 15.10 8.27
CA ALA A 88 -20.31 13.95 7.66
C ALA A 88 -19.52 12.67 7.97
N GLU A 89 -20.23 11.57 8.23
CA GLU A 89 -19.63 10.28 8.52
C GLU A 89 -19.76 9.33 7.32
N VAL A 90 -18.67 8.66 7.00
CA VAL A 90 -18.63 7.55 6.04
C VAL A 90 -18.54 6.25 6.83
N PRO A 91 -19.67 5.57 7.10
CA PRO A 91 -19.68 4.30 7.79
C PRO A 91 -19.04 3.23 6.91
N LEU A 92 -18.29 2.35 7.57
CA LEU A 92 -17.56 1.24 6.95
C LEU A 92 -18.18 -0.13 7.29
N ALA A 93 -19.18 -0.15 8.19
CA ALA A 93 -19.84 -1.36 8.65
C ALA A 93 -20.41 -2.23 7.51
N ASP A 94 -20.89 -1.61 6.43
CA ASP A 94 -21.48 -2.29 5.28
C ASP A 94 -20.45 -2.76 4.24
N LEU A 95 -19.14 -2.59 4.50
CA LEU A 95 -18.12 -3.08 3.59
C LEU A 95 -18.10 -4.61 3.58
N PRO A 96 -18.11 -5.26 2.40
CA PRO A 96 -18.02 -6.71 2.32
C PRO A 96 -16.64 -7.20 2.80
N GLY A 97 -16.63 -8.16 3.71
CA GLY A 97 -15.43 -8.86 4.17
C GLY A 97 -15.21 -8.76 5.69
N ARG A 98 -14.08 -9.33 6.15
CA ARG A 98 -13.73 -9.45 7.57
C ARG A 98 -13.34 -8.12 8.24
N PHE A 99 -13.00 -7.11 7.45
CA PHE A 99 -12.42 -5.85 7.96
C PHE A 99 -13.28 -4.62 7.59
N PRO A 100 -14.54 -4.50 8.07
CA PRO A 100 -15.41 -3.37 7.79
C PRO A 100 -15.02 -2.12 8.61
N PHE A 101 -13.74 -1.77 8.63
CA PHE A 101 -13.15 -0.69 9.43
C PHE A 101 -11.78 -0.27 8.87
N VAL A 102 -11.30 0.89 9.33
CA VAL A 102 -9.90 1.29 9.23
C VAL A 102 -9.23 0.97 10.56
N LEU A 103 -8.06 0.33 10.53
CA LEU A 103 -7.25 0.15 11.73
C LEU A 103 -6.33 1.35 11.90
N VAL A 104 -6.46 2.06 13.02
CA VAL A 104 -5.55 3.13 13.41
C VAL A 104 -4.41 2.54 14.23
N THR A 105 -3.24 2.42 13.60
CA THR A 105 -2.01 1.88 14.19
C THR A 105 -0.79 2.57 13.58
N PRO A 106 0.29 2.81 14.33
CA PRO A 106 1.51 3.36 13.77
C PRO A 106 2.07 2.46 12.67
N GLN A 107 2.57 3.05 11.57
CA GLN A 107 3.15 2.25 10.48
C GLN A 107 4.36 1.39 10.91
N TYR A 108 5.10 1.76 11.95
CA TYR A 108 6.21 0.91 12.44
C TYR A 108 5.72 -0.47 12.91
N GLU A 109 4.46 -0.62 13.32
CA GLU A 109 3.89 -1.94 13.66
C GLU A 109 3.70 -2.79 12.42
N VAL A 110 3.24 -2.18 11.32
CA VAL A 110 3.15 -2.85 10.02
C VAL A 110 4.54 -3.26 9.53
N GLU A 111 5.50 -2.34 9.59
CA GLU A 111 6.89 -2.60 9.20
C GLU A 111 7.53 -3.69 10.06
N ARG A 112 7.29 -3.70 11.38
CA ARG A 112 7.79 -4.73 12.29
C ARG A 112 7.31 -6.13 11.89
N LEU A 113 6.01 -6.28 11.60
CA LEU A 113 5.44 -7.57 11.18
C LEU A 113 5.97 -8.01 9.82
N LEU A 114 6.06 -7.09 8.85
CA LEU A 114 6.59 -7.38 7.52
C LEU A 114 8.08 -7.71 7.56
N ARG A 115 8.87 -6.98 8.36
CA ARG A 115 10.30 -7.23 8.55
C ARG A 115 10.55 -8.58 9.20
N ARG A 116 9.79 -8.92 10.25
CA ARG A 116 9.85 -10.26 10.87
C ARG A 116 9.61 -11.34 9.82
N ARG A 117 8.50 -11.24 9.07
CA ARG A 117 8.14 -12.20 8.02
C ARG A 117 9.22 -12.30 6.92
N ALA A 118 9.82 -11.18 6.54
CA ALA A 118 10.90 -11.15 5.55
C ALA A 118 12.19 -11.82 6.06
N LEU A 119 12.56 -11.56 7.31
CA LEU A 119 13.71 -12.21 7.96
C LEU A 119 13.48 -13.73 8.10
N ASP A 120 12.30 -14.14 8.56
CA ASP A 120 11.93 -15.56 8.69
C ASP A 120 11.96 -16.29 7.33
N ALA A 121 11.69 -15.57 6.24
CA ALA A 121 11.77 -16.08 4.87
C ALA A 121 13.20 -16.06 4.27
N GLY A 122 14.20 -15.53 4.98
CA GLY A 122 15.60 -15.52 4.54
C GLY A 122 16.05 -14.28 3.75
N VAL A 123 15.29 -13.17 3.79
CA VAL A 123 15.71 -11.90 3.16
C VAL A 123 16.98 -11.37 3.80
N ARG A 124 17.95 -10.97 2.96
CA ARG A 124 19.19 -10.33 3.41
C ARG A 124 19.02 -8.82 3.48
N PHE A 125 19.05 -8.27 4.68
CA PHE A 125 19.03 -6.82 4.89
C PHE A 125 20.44 -6.25 4.93
N ARG A 126 20.67 -5.20 4.14
CA ARG A 126 21.89 -4.40 4.15
C ARG A 126 21.52 -2.96 4.51
N HIS A 127 21.62 -2.65 5.79
CA HIS A 127 21.47 -1.28 6.30
C HIS A 127 22.74 -0.48 6.07
N ASP A 128 22.64 0.84 6.09
CA ASP A 128 23.75 1.75 5.74
C ASP A 128 24.27 1.55 4.30
N HIS A 129 23.47 0.94 3.43
CA HIS A 129 23.81 0.69 2.03
C HIS A 129 22.96 1.58 1.12
N ARG A 130 23.58 2.65 0.62
CA ARG A 130 22.91 3.63 -0.23
C ARG A 130 23.22 3.36 -1.68
N VAL A 131 22.21 2.97 -2.45
CA VAL A 131 22.32 2.94 -3.92
C VAL A 131 22.56 4.35 -4.43
N THR A 132 23.58 4.51 -5.28
CA THR A 132 23.97 5.82 -5.86
C THR A 132 23.72 5.89 -7.36
N SER A 133 23.90 4.77 -8.07
CA SER A 133 23.71 4.66 -9.51
C SER A 133 23.37 3.23 -9.89
N MET A 134 22.96 3.04 -11.15
CA MET A 134 22.56 1.75 -11.69
C MET A 134 22.83 1.68 -13.19
N LEU A 135 23.16 0.48 -13.64
CA LEU A 135 23.20 0.08 -15.05
C LEU A 135 22.36 -1.19 -15.22
N GLN A 136 21.79 -1.39 -16.41
CA GLN A 136 21.13 -2.64 -16.76
C GLN A 136 21.49 -3.06 -18.17
N ASP A 137 21.45 -4.36 -18.41
CA ASP A 137 21.70 -5.00 -19.70
C ASP A 137 20.65 -6.09 -19.96
N ALA A 138 20.86 -6.91 -20.99
CA ALA A 138 19.95 -7.97 -21.36
C ALA A 138 19.80 -9.06 -20.28
N ASP A 139 20.75 -9.19 -19.35
CA ASP A 139 20.82 -10.31 -18.40
C ASP A 139 20.58 -9.89 -16.95
N GLY A 140 20.69 -8.60 -16.62
CA GLY A 140 20.42 -8.13 -15.28
C GLY A 140 20.65 -6.65 -15.03
N VAL A 141 20.61 -6.32 -13.75
CA VAL A 141 20.76 -4.97 -13.21
C VAL A 141 21.95 -4.96 -12.26
N THR A 142 22.82 -3.97 -12.42
CA THR A 142 23.98 -3.72 -11.57
C THR A 142 23.76 -2.40 -10.82
N LEU A 143 23.77 -2.45 -9.48
CA LEU A 143 23.65 -1.31 -8.59
C LEU A 143 25.01 -0.95 -8.02
N ASP A 144 25.40 0.32 -8.10
CA ASP A 144 26.52 0.84 -7.32
C ASP A 144 25.99 1.31 -5.95
N VAL A 145 26.68 0.92 -4.89
CA VAL A 145 26.24 1.07 -3.51
C VAL A 145 27.34 1.71 -2.68
N ALA A 146 27.05 2.85 -2.06
CA ALA A 146 27.91 3.42 -1.03
C ALA A 146 27.64 2.72 0.31
N THR A 147 28.70 2.19 0.91
CA THR A 147 28.67 1.47 2.21
C THR A 147 29.66 2.11 3.18
N PRO A 148 29.61 1.78 4.49
CA PRO A 148 30.60 2.24 5.46
C PRO A 148 32.04 1.79 5.13
N ASP A 149 32.20 0.66 4.45
CA ASP A 149 33.49 0.07 4.10
C ASP A 149 34.00 0.52 2.72
N GLY A 150 33.26 1.40 2.04
CA GLY A 150 33.59 1.91 0.71
C GLY A 150 32.51 1.61 -0.35
N ALA A 151 32.86 1.80 -1.62
CA ALA A 151 31.97 1.50 -2.73
C ALA A 151 31.85 -0.01 -2.96
N ASP A 152 30.62 -0.48 -3.11
CA ASP A 152 30.25 -1.87 -3.41
C ASP A 152 29.42 -1.90 -4.70
N ARG A 153 29.35 -3.08 -5.34
CA ARG A 153 28.56 -3.31 -6.54
C ARG A 153 27.77 -4.60 -6.41
N ARG A 154 26.47 -4.52 -6.65
CA ARG A 154 25.53 -5.66 -6.55
C ARG A 154 24.88 -5.92 -7.89
N ARG A 155 24.72 -7.20 -8.26
CA ARG A 155 24.08 -7.59 -9.52
C ARG A 155 23.02 -8.67 -9.27
N ALA A 156 21.88 -8.53 -9.94
CA ALA A 156 20.80 -9.50 -9.96
C ALA A 156 20.05 -9.44 -11.31
N PRO A 157 19.29 -10.48 -11.68
CA PRO A 157 18.39 -10.45 -12.83
C PRO A 157 17.37 -9.30 -12.77
N TRP A 158 16.88 -8.93 -11.58
CA TRP A 158 15.89 -7.85 -11.42
C TRP A 158 16.22 -6.92 -10.27
N ALA A 159 15.80 -5.66 -10.39
CA ALA A 159 15.81 -4.69 -9.30
C ALA A 159 14.46 -3.99 -9.14
N VAL A 160 14.09 -3.67 -7.89
CA VAL A 160 12.86 -2.94 -7.60
C VAL A 160 13.14 -1.74 -6.69
N GLY A 161 12.85 -0.54 -7.20
CA GLY A 161 12.91 0.71 -6.46
C GLY A 161 11.67 0.90 -5.58
N THR A 162 11.87 0.82 -4.27
CA THR A 162 10.88 1.10 -3.22
C THR A 162 11.37 2.18 -2.25
N ASP A 163 12.28 3.02 -2.73
CA ASP A 163 13.15 3.95 -2.00
C ASP A 163 12.55 5.35 -1.81
N GLY A 164 11.22 5.44 -1.91
CA GLY A 164 10.44 6.61 -1.53
C GLY A 164 10.35 7.72 -2.57
N VAL A 165 9.75 8.85 -2.17
CA VAL A 165 9.46 9.99 -3.06
C VAL A 165 10.71 10.52 -3.77
N ARG A 166 11.88 10.48 -3.11
CA ARG A 166 13.20 10.86 -3.66
C ARG A 166 13.97 9.65 -4.19
N SER A 167 13.28 8.75 -4.88
CA SER A 167 13.85 7.51 -5.41
C SER A 167 15.08 7.76 -6.28
N THR A 168 16.22 7.20 -5.87
CA THR A 168 17.45 7.16 -6.65
C THR A 168 17.29 6.21 -7.83
N VAL A 169 16.58 5.10 -7.65
CA VAL A 169 16.31 4.14 -8.74
C VAL A 169 15.54 4.80 -9.89
N ARG A 170 14.45 5.53 -9.59
CA ARG A 170 13.67 6.25 -10.61
C ARG A 170 14.52 7.28 -11.35
N GLN A 171 15.36 8.03 -10.61
CA GLN A 171 16.24 9.04 -11.20
C GLN A 171 17.31 8.40 -12.11
N ALA A 172 17.93 7.31 -11.68
CA ALA A 172 18.92 6.57 -12.46
C ALA A 172 18.33 5.98 -13.75
N LEU A 173 17.03 5.64 -13.76
CA LEU A 173 16.30 5.23 -14.96
C LEU A 173 15.97 6.38 -15.93
N GLY A 174 16.19 7.63 -15.52
CA GLY A 174 15.73 8.80 -16.29
C GLY A 174 14.20 8.92 -16.35
N VAL A 175 13.46 8.24 -15.48
CA VAL A 175 11.99 8.28 -15.47
C VAL A 175 11.54 9.58 -14.81
N PRO A 176 10.81 10.46 -15.53
CA PRO A 176 10.36 11.72 -14.96
C PRO A 176 9.30 11.48 -13.87
N PHE A 177 9.14 12.45 -12.97
CA PHE A 177 8.14 12.40 -11.90
C PHE A 177 7.15 13.57 -12.00
N PRO A 178 6.35 13.61 -13.08
CA PRO A 178 5.43 14.71 -13.36
C PRO A 178 4.39 14.85 -12.25
N GLY A 179 3.97 16.10 -12.02
CA GLY A 179 3.05 16.44 -10.96
C GLY A 179 3.40 17.78 -10.31
N ARG A 180 2.80 18.04 -9.15
CA ARG A 180 2.94 19.32 -8.43
C ARG A 180 3.01 19.12 -6.93
N THR A 181 3.59 20.09 -6.26
CA THR A 181 3.52 20.21 -4.80
C THR A 181 2.29 21.05 -4.44
N VAL A 182 1.37 20.48 -3.66
CA VAL A 182 0.09 21.12 -3.29
C VAL A 182 0.26 22.02 -2.08
N ILE A 183 1.02 21.54 -1.10
CA ILE A 183 1.41 22.27 0.10
C ILE A 183 2.92 22.10 0.27
N ARG A 184 3.65 23.20 0.42
CA ARG A 184 5.12 23.14 0.51
C ARG A 184 5.56 22.59 1.85
N ALA A 185 4.96 23.04 2.95
CA ALA A 185 5.33 22.62 4.29
C ALA A 185 4.11 22.34 5.17
N MET A 186 3.83 21.07 5.43
CA MET A 186 2.92 20.62 6.48
C MET A 186 3.72 20.25 7.73
N ILE A 187 3.22 20.63 8.90
CA ILE A 187 3.75 20.20 10.20
C ILE A 187 3.46 18.71 10.37
N LEU A 188 4.46 17.98 10.87
CA LEU A 188 4.33 16.65 11.42
C LEU A 188 5.00 16.62 12.79
N ALA A 189 4.22 16.38 13.83
CA ALA A 189 4.67 16.46 15.21
C ALA A 189 4.18 15.26 16.03
N ASP A 190 5.03 14.77 16.94
CA ASP A 190 4.65 13.82 17.98
C ASP A 190 4.52 14.55 19.30
N VAL A 191 3.29 14.60 19.80
CA VAL A 191 2.94 15.37 20.98
C VAL A 191 2.32 14.48 22.05
N ARG A 192 2.60 14.81 23.30
CA ARG A 192 1.89 14.24 24.45
C ARG A 192 0.76 15.17 24.84
N LEU A 193 -0.42 14.61 25.07
CA LEU A 193 -1.62 15.36 25.43
C LEU A 193 -1.95 15.14 26.91
N SER A 194 -2.35 16.19 27.62
CA SER A 194 -2.89 16.05 28.98
C SER A 194 -4.37 15.68 29.01
N ARG A 195 -5.10 15.95 27.92
CA ARG A 195 -6.51 15.56 27.73
C ARG A 195 -6.66 14.58 26.58
N ARG A 196 -7.47 13.55 26.78
CA ARG A 196 -7.79 12.56 25.74
C ARG A 196 -8.69 13.22 24.67
N PRO A 197 -8.37 13.10 23.36
CA PRO A 197 -9.27 13.53 22.31
C PRO A 197 -10.59 12.74 22.33
N PRO A 198 -11.71 13.33 21.87
CA PRO A 198 -13.01 12.66 21.85
C PRO A 198 -13.07 11.52 20.82
N ASP A 199 -12.36 11.67 19.70
CA ASP A 199 -12.33 10.70 18.61
C ASP A 199 -10.95 10.02 18.52
N VAL A 200 -10.92 8.76 18.07
CA VAL A 200 -9.67 8.03 17.79
C VAL A 200 -8.90 8.67 16.63
N LEU A 201 -9.62 9.19 15.63
CA LEU A 201 -9.06 9.87 14.48
C LEU A 201 -9.76 11.22 14.35
N THR A 202 -9.03 12.31 14.55
CA THR A 202 -9.59 13.66 14.40
C THR A 202 -9.07 14.27 13.10
N VAL A 203 -9.99 14.73 12.25
CA VAL A 203 -9.67 15.51 11.05
C VAL A 203 -10.51 16.77 11.07
N ALA A 204 -9.87 17.93 11.05
CA ALA A 204 -10.53 19.21 11.04
C ALA A 204 -10.00 20.10 9.92
N SER A 205 -10.91 20.89 9.36
CA SER A 205 -10.61 21.94 8.39
C SER A 205 -11.35 23.21 8.78
N ARG A 206 -10.62 24.30 9.06
CA ARG A 206 -11.18 25.60 9.44
C ARG A 206 -10.55 26.71 8.60
N ASP A 207 -11.37 27.35 7.79
CA ASP A 207 -10.98 28.43 6.85
C ASP A 207 -9.73 28.15 5.98
N GLY A 208 -9.55 26.88 5.62
CA GLY A 208 -8.42 26.41 4.83
C GLY A 208 -7.29 25.79 5.65
N ASP A 209 -7.23 26.07 6.95
CA ASP A 209 -6.25 25.42 7.84
C ASP A 209 -6.68 23.97 8.10
N LEU A 210 -5.69 23.08 8.27
CA LEU A 210 -5.91 21.64 8.45
C LEU A 210 -5.27 21.13 9.72
N GLY A 211 -6.01 20.30 10.45
CA GLY A 211 -5.54 19.57 11.61
C GLY A 211 -5.90 18.10 11.48
N PHE A 212 -4.94 17.23 11.74
CA PHE A 212 -5.11 15.78 11.82
C PHE A 212 -4.44 15.29 13.10
N LEU A 213 -5.12 14.41 13.84
CA LEU A 213 -4.61 13.85 15.08
C LEU A 213 -4.93 12.35 15.15
N ALA A 214 -3.91 11.54 15.44
CA ALA A 214 -4.04 10.09 15.64
C ALA A 214 -3.17 9.58 16.79
N PRO A 215 -3.65 8.64 17.63
CA PRO A 215 -2.88 8.09 18.74
C PRO A 215 -1.83 7.08 18.28
N PHE A 216 -0.74 6.99 19.03
CA PHE A 216 0.20 5.87 18.98
C PHE A 216 -0.22 4.70 19.89
N GLY A 217 -1.06 4.96 20.90
CA GLY A 217 -1.48 3.98 21.90
C GLY A 217 -0.66 3.97 23.20
N ASP A 218 0.46 4.70 23.23
CA ASP A 218 1.40 4.84 24.35
C ASP A 218 1.29 6.22 25.07
N GLY A 219 0.20 6.95 24.82
CA GLY A 219 0.00 8.33 25.31
C GLY A 219 0.56 9.42 24.39
N TRP A 220 1.34 9.06 23.36
CA TRP A 220 1.73 9.98 22.30
C TRP A 220 0.69 10.02 21.19
N TYR A 221 0.65 11.17 20.50
CA TYR A 221 -0.21 11.41 19.35
C TYR A 221 0.61 12.01 18.21
N ARG A 222 0.31 11.58 16.99
CA ARG A 222 0.78 12.28 15.80
C ARG A 222 -0.19 13.37 15.43
N PHE A 223 0.30 14.60 15.44
CA PHE A 223 -0.36 15.77 14.86
C PHE A 223 0.21 16.06 13.47
N ILE A 224 -0.67 16.20 12.48
CA ILE A 224 -0.32 16.75 11.16
C ILE A 224 -1.14 18.02 10.96
N GLY A 225 -0.44 19.13 10.73
CA GLY A 225 -1.04 20.46 10.69
C GLY A 225 -0.64 21.24 9.46
N TRP A 226 -1.52 22.13 9.00
CA TRP A 226 -1.17 23.15 8.01
C TRP A 226 -1.93 24.44 8.29
N ARG A 227 -1.19 25.54 8.39
CA ARG A 227 -1.72 26.89 8.59
C ARG A 227 -0.73 27.89 7.99
N GLY A 228 -1.08 28.43 6.82
CA GLY A 228 -0.18 29.29 6.04
C GLY A 228 0.99 28.53 5.41
N GLU A 229 1.71 29.19 4.51
CA GLU A 229 2.94 28.65 3.92
C GLU A 229 4.15 29.05 4.78
N ARG A 230 5.05 28.09 4.97
CA ARG A 230 6.33 28.22 5.68
C ARG A 230 7.40 27.46 4.90
N ASP A 231 8.66 27.69 5.23
CA ASP A 231 9.74 26.95 4.60
C ASP A 231 9.87 25.55 5.19
N LEU A 232 10.26 24.59 4.33
CA LEU A 232 10.41 23.18 4.70
C LEU A 232 11.48 22.93 5.75
N ASP A 233 12.52 23.76 5.78
CA ASP A 233 13.68 23.59 6.64
C ASP A 233 13.54 24.32 7.99
N GLU A 234 12.46 25.10 8.17
CA GLU A 234 12.18 25.71 9.46
C GLU A 234 11.96 24.61 10.53
N PRO A 235 12.47 24.77 11.75
CA PRO A 235 12.21 23.84 12.85
C PRO A 235 10.77 24.01 13.38
N VAL A 236 10.14 22.91 13.80
CA VAL A 236 8.79 22.93 14.38
C VAL A 236 8.91 23.05 15.88
N THR A 237 8.23 24.04 16.48
CA THR A 237 8.18 24.21 17.95
C THR A 237 6.85 23.73 18.51
N LEU A 238 6.82 23.40 19.81
CA LEU A 238 5.58 22.99 20.48
C LEU A 238 4.51 24.09 20.46
N ASP A 239 4.92 25.36 20.62
CA ASP A 239 3.99 26.49 20.61
C ASP A 239 3.36 26.71 19.24
N GLU A 240 4.11 26.52 18.16
CA GLU A 240 3.55 26.52 16.81
C GLU A 240 2.52 25.39 16.65
N VAL A 241 2.84 24.18 17.09
CA VAL A 241 1.91 23.04 17.03
C VAL A 241 0.62 23.34 17.78
N ARG A 242 0.71 23.91 18.99
CA ARG A 242 -0.45 24.36 19.78
C ARG A 242 -1.26 25.43 19.04
N GLU A 243 -0.60 26.40 18.43
CA GLU A 243 -1.27 27.47 17.69
C GLU A 243 -2.06 26.92 16.49
N VAL A 244 -1.45 26.02 15.71
CA VAL A 244 -2.11 25.36 14.59
C VAL A 244 -3.23 24.45 15.07
N ALA A 245 -3.06 23.72 16.17
CA ALA A 245 -4.10 22.88 16.76
C ALA A 245 -5.32 23.71 17.21
N ARG A 246 -5.12 24.83 17.93
CA ARG A 246 -6.22 25.74 18.31
C ARG A 246 -6.92 26.32 17.09
N GLY A 247 -6.16 26.71 16.07
CA GLY A 247 -6.71 27.25 14.82
C GLY A 247 -7.52 26.23 14.01
N THR A 248 -7.25 24.93 14.16
CA THR A 248 -7.84 23.86 13.32
C THR A 248 -8.83 22.99 14.07
N LEU A 249 -8.37 22.33 15.14
CA LEU A 249 -9.14 21.46 16.02
C LEU A 249 -10.03 22.26 16.99
N GLY A 250 -9.75 23.54 17.19
CA GLY A 250 -10.46 24.42 18.14
C GLY A 250 -9.90 24.40 19.56
N ASP A 251 -9.00 23.45 19.85
CA ASP A 251 -8.31 23.28 21.13
C ASP A 251 -6.95 22.62 20.88
N ASP A 252 -5.96 22.85 21.76
CA ASP A 252 -4.68 22.15 21.72
C ASP A 252 -4.67 20.87 22.56
N LEU A 253 -5.79 20.54 23.22
CA LEU A 253 -5.93 19.35 24.07
C LEU A 253 -4.88 19.27 25.19
N GLY A 254 -4.30 20.42 25.57
CA GLY A 254 -3.24 20.50 26.55
C GLY A 254 -1.95 19.79 26.12
N MET A 255 -1.58 19.89 24.84
CA MET A 255 -0.27 19.45 24.33
C MET A 255 0.85 19.94 25.24
N CYS A 256 1.59 19.03 25.89
CA CYS A 256 2.55 19.36 26.94
C CYS A 256 4.00 19.06 26.57
N GLU A 257 4.25 18.12 25.65
CA GLU A 257 5.60 17.74 25.22
C GLU A 257 5.66 17.49 23.71
N LEU A 258 6.83 17.73 23.12
CA LEU A 258 7.15 17.48 21.71
C LEU A 258 8.31 16.49 21.62
N ARG A 259 8.04 15.25 21.20
CA ARG A 259 9.07 14.21 20.98
C ARG A 259 9.74 14.35 19.63
N TYR A 260 8.99 14.80 18.63
CA TYR A 260 9.46 14.98 17.27
C TYR A 260 8.69 16.12 16.63
N GLY A 261 9.39 16.98 15.89
CA GLY A 261 8.79 18.03 15.08
C GLY A 261 9.55 18.16 13.76
N GLY A 262 8.83 18.12 12.65
CA GLY A 262 9.39 18.30 11.32
C GLY A 262 8.35 18.73 10.31
N ARG A 263 8.81 19.08 9.11
CA ARG A 263 7.95 19.51 8.00
C ARG A 263 8.08 18.55 6.82
N PHE A 264 7.01 18.45 6.04
CA PHE A 264 7.03 17.69 4.79
C PHE A 264 6.12 18.32 3.74
N ALA A 265 6.48 18.13 2.47
CA ALA A 265 5.69 18.56 1.34
C ALA A 265 4.56 17.57 1.03
N ALA A 266 3.40 18.09 0.66
CA ALA A 266 2.32 17.30 0.09
C ALA A 266 2.44 17.30 -1.44
N ASP A 267 3.16 16.33 -1.98
CA ASP A 267 3.32 16.14 -3.43
C ASP A 267 2.16 15.34 -4.04
N GLU A 268 1.81 15.66 -5.29
CA GLU A 268 0.95 14.88 -6.18
C GLU A 268 1.75 14.58 -7.44
N ARG A 269 2.40 13.42 -7.51
CA ARG A 269 3.31 13.01 -8.59
C ARG A 269 3.16 11.54 -8.91
N GLN A 270 3.39 11.18 -10.16
CA GLN A 270 3.34 9.78 -10.58
C GLN A 270 4.32 9.53 -11.73
N ALA A 271 5.09 8.45 -11.66
CA ALA A 271 5.95 8.01 -12.74
C ALA A 271 5.08 7.51 -13.90
N PRO A 272 5.38 7.86 -15.17
CA PRO A 272 4.56 7.49 -16.33
C PRO A 272 4.60 5.98 -16.65
N THR A 273 5.64 5.28 -16.18
CA THR A 273 5.77 3.83 -16.25
C THR A 273 6.34 3.31 -14.93
N TYR A 274 5.92 2.13 -14.52
CA TYR A 274 6.45 1.47 -13.33
C TYR A 274 7.47 0.37 -13.66
N ARG A 275 7.81 0.20 -14.93
CA ARG A 275 8.84 -0.73 -15.41
C ARG A 275 9.66 -0.09 -16.52
N VAL A 276 10.97 -0.31 -16.48
CA VAL A 276 11.93 0.00 -17.55
C VAL A 276 12.92 -1.15 -17.63
N GLY A 277 12.76 -2.01 -18.64
CA GLY A 277 13.57 -3.21 -18.80
C GLY A 277 13.45 -4.14 -17.59
N ARG A 278 14.58 -4.37 -16.91
CA ARG A 278 14.72 -5.25 -15.74
C ARG A 278 14.53 -4.55 -14.39
N VAL A 279 14.08 -3.30 -14.42
CA VAL A 279 13.90 -2.47 -13.21
C VAL A 279 12.46 -2.04 -13.08
N LEU A 280 11.91 -2.20 -11.87
CA LEU A 280 10.55 -1.78 -11.54
C LEU A 280 10.52 -0.74 -10.41
N LEU A 281 9.43 0.01 -10.32
CA LEU A 281 9.17 0.99 -9.25
C LEU A 281 7.88 0.63 -8.52
N ALA A 282 7.85 0.73 -7.20
CA ALA A 282 6.64 0.49 -6.40
C ALA A 282 6.53 1.47 -5.21
N GLY A 283 5.29 1.73 -4.76
CA GLY A 283 5.01 2.67 -3.68
C GLY A 283 5.43 4.12 -4.02
N ASP A 284 5.93 4.84 -3.02
CA ASP A 284 6.31 6.26 -3.13
C ASP A 284 7.37 6.55 -4.22
N ALA A 285 8.13 5.54 -4.65
CA ALA A 285 9.04 5.66 -5.80
C ALA A 285 8.28 5.81 -7.12
N ALA A 286 7.10 5.22 -7.23
CA ALA A 286 6.24 5.19 -8.41
C ALA A 286 5.12 6.25 -8.37
N HIS A 287 4.62 6.59 -7.19
CA HIS A 287 3.56 7.61 -7.01
C HIS A 287 3.65 8.25 -5.63
N ALA A 288 3.64 9.58 -5.60
CA ALA A 288 3.57 10.37 -4.37
C ALA A 288 2.24 11.11 -4.38
N HIS A 289 1.56 11.12 -3.24
CA HIS A 289 0.27 11.79 -3.15
C HIS A 289 0.13 12.46 -1.79
N SER A 290 -0.84 13.36 -1.68
CA SER A 290 -1.16 14.03 -0.41
C SER A 290 -1.46 13.01 0.70
N PRO A 291 -1.15 13.31 1.97
CA PRO A 291 -1.46 12.42 3.10
C PRO A 291 -2.98 12.25 3.34
N ALA A 292 -3.80 13.06 2.65
CA ALA A 292 -5.24 13.04 2.77
C ALA A 292 -5.83 11.65 2.48
N GLY A 293 -6.66 11.16 3.39
CA GLY A 293 -7.30 9.85 3.29
C GLY A 293 -6.39 8.65 3.60
N GLY A 294 -5.14 8.85 4.05
CA GLY A 294 -4.30 7.75 4.54
C GLY A 294 -3.87 6.72 3.48
N MET A 295 -3.90 7.08 2.20
CA MET A 295 -3.82 6.10 1.10
C MET A 295 -2.41 5.58 0.75
N GLY A 296 -1.32 6.17 1.26
CA GLY A 296 0.03 5.98 0.72
C GLY A 296 0.64 4.62 0.97
N MET A 297 0.86 4.33 2.24
CA MET A 297 1.29 3.00 2.66
C MET A 297 0.36 1.91 2.09
N ASN A 298 -0.96 2.13 2.13
CA ASN A 298 -1.95 1.18 1.63
C ASN A 298 -1.82 0.91 0.13
N THR A 299 -1.54 1.93 -0.68
CA THR A 299 -1.37 1.77 -2.13
C THR A 299 -0.04 1.09 -2.43
N GLY A 300 1.04 1.47 -1.75
CA GLY A 300 2.35 0.83 -1.91
C GLY A 300 2.36 -0.65 -1.53
N LEU A 301 1.71 -1.04 -0.42
CA LEU A 301 1.56 -2.44 -0.03
C LEU A 301 0.75 -3.25 -1.06
N GLN A 302 -0.25 -2.63 -1.68
CA GLN A 302 -0.99 -3.25 -2.78
C GLN A 302 -0.15 -3.36 -4.07
N ASP A 303 0.75 -2.43 -4.35
CA ASP A 303 1.71 -2.57 -5.46
C ASP A 303 2.63 -3.77 -5.22
N ALA A 304 3.18 -3.88 -4.00
CA ALA A 304 4.04 -5.00 -3.63
C ALA A 304 3.33 -6.34 -3.78
N ALA A 305 2.08 -6.47 -3.29
CA ALA A 305 1.28 -7.68 -3.45
C ALA A 305 0.99 -8.02 -4.91
N ASN A 306 0.79 -7.02 -5.76
CA ASN A 306 0.49 -7.19 -7.17
C ASN A 306 1.73 -7.54 -8.00
N LEU A 307 2.89 -7.02 -7.60
CA LEU A 307 4.16 -7.26 -8.26
C LEU A 307 4.78 -8.60 -7.85
N SER A 308 4.67 -8.99 -6.59
CA SER A 308 5.45 -10.09 -6.03
C SER A 308 5.26 -11.40 -6.78
N TRP A 309 4.01 -11.83 -6.99
CA TRP A 309 3.72 -13.09 -7.68
C TRP A 309 4.11 -13.08 -9.16
N ARG A 310 4.02 -11.93 -9.83
CA ARG A 310 4.44 -11.76 -11.23
C ARG A 310 5.94 -11.87 -11.41
N LEU A 311 6.68 -11.26 -10.48
CA LEU A 311 8.14 -11.33 -10.49
C LEU A 311 8.62 -12.74 -10.17
N VAL A 312 7.89 -13.48 -9.31
CA VAL A 312 8.10 -14.92 -9.12
C VAL A 312 7.84 -15.69 -10.42
N GLY A 313 6.74 -15.41 -11.13
CA GLY A 313 6.41 -16.02 -12.42
C GLY A 313 7.50 -15.80 -13.46
N ALA A 314 7.93 -14.56 -13.66
CA ALA A 314 9.02 -14.19 -14.57
C ALA A 314 10.34 -14.90 -14.23
N LEU A 315 10.72 -14.96 -12.95
CA LEU A 315 11.94 -15.66 -12.51
C LEU A 315 11.85 -17.18 -12.62
N ARG A 316 10.65 -17.75 -12.70
CA ARG A 316 10.41 -19.19 -12.93
C ARG A 316 10.21 -19.54 -14.41
N GLY A 317 10.61 -18.64 -15.32
CA GLY A 317 10.53 -18.87 -16.77
C GLY A 317 9.17 -18.55 -17.38
N GLY A 318 8.32 -17.81 -16.67
CA GLY A 318 7.12 -17.19 -17.25
C GLY A 318 7.48 -16.04 -18.20
N ASP A 319 6.46 -15.50 -18.89
CA ASP A 319 6.66 -14.38 -19.81
C ASP A 319 6.83 -13.07 -19.02
N ASP A 320 7.95 -12.40 -19.26
CA ASP A 320 8.24 -11.07 -18.74
C ASP A 320 7.14 -10.04 -19.07
N ALA A 321 6.32 -10.25 -20.10
CA ALA A 321 5.18 -9.39 -20.44
C ALA A 321 4.19 -9.22 -19.27
N VAL A 322 4.09 -10.18 -18.35
CA VAL A 322 3.20 -10.05 -17.20
C VAL A 322 3.64 -8.92 -16.26
N LEU A 323 4.92 -8.56 -16.25
CA LEU A 323 5.45 -7.42 -15.51
C LEU A 323 5.04 -6.07 -16.16
N ASP A 324 4.67 -6.05 -17.45
CA ASP A 324 4.07 -4.85 -18.07
C ASP A 324 2.62 -4.66 -17.62
N GLU A 325 1.92 -5.76 -17.34
CA GLU A 325 0.58 -5.69 -16.74
C GLU A 325 0.60 -5.10 -15.33
N TYR A 326 1.66 -5.34 -14.56
CA TYR A 326 1.85 -4.64 -13.27
C TYR A 326 1.83 -3.12 -13.46
N SER A 327 2.59 -2.61 -14.44
CA SER A 327 2.59 -1.18 -14.78
C SER A 327 1.18 -0.73 -15.18
N THR A 328 0.51 -1.47 -16.06
CA THR A 328 -0.84 -1.12 -16.55
C THR A 328 -1.91 -1.10 -15.45
N GLU A 329 -1.92 -2.11 -14.58
CA GLU A 329 -2.88 -2.23 -13.47
C GLU A 329 -2.62 -1.17 -12.41
N ARG A 330 -1.39 -1.08 -11.92
CA ARG A 330 -1.04 -0.26 -10.75
C ARG A 330 -0.88 1.21 -11.07
N HIS A 331 -0.45 1.56 -12.29
CA HIS A 331 -0.44 2.95 -12.73
C HIS A 331 -1.86 3.55 -12.74
N ARG A 332 -2.87 2.80 -13.18
CA ARG A 332 -4.26 3.29 -13.13
C ARG A 332 -4.76 3.51 -11.71
N VAL A 333 -4.38 2.65 -10.77
CA VAL A 333 -4.71 2.80 -9.35
C VAL A 333 -3.99 4.02 -8.76
N GLY A 334 -2.68 4.16 -8.99
CA GLY A 334 -1.90 5.32 -8.55
C GLY A 334 -2.49 6.64 -9.05
N ALA A 335 -2.89 6.71 -10.33
CA ALA A 335 -3.53 7.89 -10.92
C ALA A 335 -4.90 8.20 -10.29
N GLY A 336 -5.65 7.17 -9.91
CA GLY A 336 -6.90 7.31 -9.16
C GLY A 336 -6.66 7.89 -7.77
N VAL A 337 -5.67 7.36 -7.06
CA VAL A 337 -5.31 7.78 -5.70
C VAL A 337 -4.79 9.21 -5.68
N VAL A 338 -3.84 9.57 -6.55
CA VAL A 338 -3.31 10.94 -6.67
C VAL A 338 -4.43 11.96 -6.92
N ARG A 339 -5.37 11.64 -7.83
CA ARG A 339 -6.52 12.51 -8.10
C ARG A 339 -7.45 12.62 -6.90
N ALA A 340 -7.78 11.50 -6.26
CA ALA A 340 -8.71 11.46 -5.13
C ALA A 340 -8.16 12.18 -3.89
N SER A 341 -6.94 11.82 -3.47
CA SER A 341 -6.28 12.44 -2.31
C SER A 341 -6.07 13.94 -2.53
N GLY A 342 -5.73 14.31 -3.76
CA GLY A 342 -5.55 15.70 -4.14
C GLY A 342 -6.85 16.50 -4.13
N GLY A 343 -7.94 15.91 -4.61
CA GLY A 343 -9.27 16.51 -4.56
C GLY A 343 -9.72 16.75 -3.11
N ILE A 344 -9.52 15.77 -2.24
CA ILE A 344 -9.79 15.88 -0.80
C ILE A 344 -8.95 17.04 -0.22
N LEU A 345 -7.64 17.04 -0.44
CA LEU A 345 -6.76 18.08 0.11
C LEU A 345 -7.16 19.48 -0.35
N ARG A 346 -7.39 19.69 -1.66
CA ARG A 346 -7.83 20.97 -2.23
C ARG A 346 -9.15 21.46 -1.64
N LEU A 347 -10.12 20.57 -1.46
CA LEU A 347 -11.39 20.90 -0.82
C LEU A 347 -11.19 21.28 0.66
N ALA A 348 -10.26 20.59 1.34
CA ALA A 348 -9.92 20.86 2.72
C ALA A 348 -9.25 22.24 2.89
N VAL A 349 -8.33 22.62 1.99
CA VAL A 349 -7.61 23.91 2.08
C VAL A 349 -8.33 25.10 1.42
N ALA A 350 -9.49 24.88 0.81
CA ALA A 350 -10.23 25.95 0.14
C ALA A 350 -10.66 27.06 1.13
N ARG A 351 -10.26 28.31 0.86
CA ARG A 351 -10.52 29.46 1.74
C ARG A 351 -11.82 30.20 1.43
N GLY A 352 -12.28 31.00 2.40
CA GLY A 352 -13.38 31.94 2.22
C GLY A 352 -14.76 31.31 2.06
N ARG A 353 -15.76 32.14 1.73
CA ARG A 353 -17.18 31.72 1.64
C ARG A 353 -17.39 30.57 0.65
N ARG A 354 -16.74 30.62 -0.51
CA ARG A 354 -16.83 29.57 -1.55
C ARG A 354 -16.30 28.22 -1.07
N GLY A 355 -15.14 28.20 -0.39
CA GLY A 355 -14.56 26.97 0.17
C GLY A 355 -15.44 26.34 1.25
N ARG A 356 -16.02 27.17 2.13
CA ARG A 356 -16.98 26.71 3.17
C ARG A 356 -18.25 26.12 2.56
N LEU A 357 -18.82 26.77 1.55
CA LEU A 357 -20.00 26.25 0.84
C LEU A 357 -19.68 24.93 0.12
N ALA A 358 -18.53 24.82 -0.53
CA ALA A 358 -18.12 23.59 -1.19
C ALA A 358 -17.97 22.41 -0.22
N ARG A 359 -17.32 22.64 0.95
CA ARG A 359 -17.21 21.62 2.01
C ARG A 359 -18.57 21.22 2.57
N SER A 360 -19.44 22.20 2.80
CA SER A 360 -20.79 21.95 3.32
C SER A 360 -21.61 21.12 2.32
N ALA A 361 -21.61 21.50 1.05
CA ALA A 361 -22.29 20.75 -0.01
C ALA A 361 -21.75 19.32 -0.15
N ALA A 362 -20.43 19.13 -0.13
CA ALA A 362 -19.82 17.81 -0.15
C ALA A 362 -20.24 16.96 1.07
N GLY A 363 -20.26 17.56 2.27
CA GLY A 363 -20.76 16.93 3.49
C GLY A 363 -22.23 16.52 3.36
N THR A 364 -23.11 17.41 2.89
CA THR A 364 -24.53 17.12 2.66
C THR A 364 -24.74 15.97 1.67
N VAL A 365 -24.01 15.96 0.55
CA VAL A 365 -24.08 14.87 -0.43
C VAL A 365 -23.65 13.53 0.18
N LEU A 366 -22.62 13.52 1.03
CA LEU A 366 -22.17 12.31 1.71
C LEU A 366 -23.16 11.85 2.79
N ALA A 367 -23.74 12.79 3.54
CA ALA A 367 -24.71 12.49 4.59
C ALA A 367 -26.01 11.89 4.03
N HIS A 368 -26.56 12.49 2.96
CA HIS A 368 -27.88 12.11 2.44
C HIS A 368 -27.84 11.22 1.19
N GLY A 369 -26.70 11.13 0.49
CA GLY A 369 -26.55 10.34 -0.73
C GLY A 369 -25.96 8.95 -0.49
N ALA A 370 -26.79 7.91 -0.37
CA ALA A 370 -26.32 6.53 -0.17
C ALA A 370 -25.32 6.05 -1.24
N PRO A 371 -25.51 6.32 -2.55
CA PRO A 371 -24.52 5.95 -3.57
C PRO A 371 -23.18 6.66 -3.40
N ALA A 372 -23.20 7.95 -3.04
CA ALA A 372 -22.00 8.76 -2.83
C ALA A 372 -21.22 8.27 -1.60
N ARG A 373 -21.93 8.01 -0.49
CA ARG A 373 -21.36 7.45 0.74
C ARG A 373 -20.74 6.08 0.50
N ARG A 374 -21.43 5.18 -0.21
CA ARG A 374 -20.89 3.87 -0.60
C ARG A 374 -19.65 4.00 -1.47
N ARG A 375 -19.64 4.94 -2.43
CA ARG A 375 -18.47 5.19 -3.27
C ARG A 375 -17.28 5.70 -2.46
N ALA A 376 -17.51 6.59 -1.50
CA ALA A 376 -16.48 7.08 -0.58
C ALA A 376 -15.93 5.96 0.30
N ALA A 377 -16.80 5.11 0.88
CA ALA A 377 -16.40 3.96 1.69
C ALA A 377 -15.52 2.99 0.90
N LEU A 378 -15.89 2.68 -0.35
CA LEU A 378 -15.11 1.83 -1.26
C LEU A 378 -13.76 2.44 -1.67
N MET A 379 -13.69 3.77 -1.80
CA MET A 379 -12.46 4.49 -2.11
C MET A 379 -11.50 4.47 -0.93
N VAL A 380 -11.96 4.88 0.26
CA VAL A 380 -11.15 4.93 1.48
C VAL A 380 -10.67 3.53 1.87
N SER A 381 -11.54 2.53 1.83
CA SER A 381 -11.16 1.16 2.19
C SER A 381 -10.24 0.46 1.20
N GLY A 382 -10.14 0.95 -0.05
CA GLY A 382 -9.38 0.34 -1.14
C GLY A 382 -10.04 -0.92 -1.74
N ILE A 383 -11.12 -1.45 -1.18
CA ILE A 383 -11.73 -2.71 -1.68
C ILE A 383 -12.48 -2.50 -3.00
N GLY A 384 -12.77 -1.25 -3.36
CA GLY A 384 -13.40 -0.89 -4.64
C GLY A 384 -12.45 -0.91 -5.84
N ILE A 385 -11.17 -1.23 -5.65
CA ILE A 385 -10.18 -1.34 -6.73
C ILE A 385 -10.53 -2.53 -7.61
N ARG A 386 -10.48 -2.31 -8.92
CA ARG A 386 -10.75 -3.30 -9.96
C ARG A 386 -9.75 -3.12 -11.10
N TYR A 387 -9.21 -4.23 -11.57
CA TYR A 387 -8.40 -4.29 -12.78
C TYR A 387 -9.28 -4.54 -14.02
N PRO A 388 -8.90 -3.98 -15.18
CA PRO A 388 -9.60 -4.25 -16.43
C PRO A 388 -9.58 -5.75 -16.74
N ALA A 389 -10.71 -6.29 -17.18
CA ALA A 389 -10.72 -7.65 -17.71
C ALA A 389 -10.05 -7.65 -19.10
N PRO A 390 -9.32 -8.72 -19.47
CA PRO A 390 -8.86 -8.93 -20.84
C PRO A 390 -10.03 -8.92 -21.83
N SER A 391 -9.74 -8.62 -23.10
CA SER A 391 -10.74 -8.71 -24.17
C SER A 391 -11.34 -10.11 -24.23
N GLY A 392 -12.68 -10.21 -24.31
CA GLY A 392 -13.40 -11.49 -24.26
C GLY A 392 -13.47 -12.16 -22.89
N GLY A 393 -12.82 -11.62 -21.86
CA GLY A 393 -12.86 -12.14 -20.49
C GLY A 393 -14.15 -11.80 -19.75
N HIS A 394 -14.53 -12.66 -18.79
CA HIS A 394 -15.72 -12.44 -17.97
C HIS A 394 -15.65 -11.12 -17.19
N ARG A 395 -16.78 -10.39 -17.05
CA ARG A 395 -16.81 -9.04 -16.42
C ARG A 395 -16.46 -8.99 -14.93
N TRP A 396 -16.32 -10.14 -14.28
CA TRP A 396 -15.83 -10.22 -12.90
C TRP A 396 -14.32 -10.37 -12.82
N VAL A 397 -13.63 -10.73 -13.91
CA VAL A 397 -12.17 -10.76 -13.96
C VAL A 397 -11.61 -9.39 -13.61
N GLY A 398 -10.53 -9.39 -12.82
CA GLY A 398 -9.92 -8.20 -12.25
C GLY A 398 -10.66 -7.62 -11.05
N ARG A 399 -11.77 -8.21 -10.59
CA ARG A 399 -12.41 -7.80 -9.32
C ARG A 399 -11.73 -8.49 -8.15
N ARG A 400 -11.65 -7.79 -7.03
CA ARG A 400 -11.33 -8.38 -5.73
C ARG A 400 -12.31 -9.52 -5.43
N VAL A 401 -11.80 -10.67 -4.99
CA VAL A 401 -12.62 -11.76 -4.44
C VAL A 401 -12.73 -11.56 -2.92
N PRO A 402 -13.95 -11.45 -2.34
CA PRO A 402 -14.14 -11.41 -0.90
C PRO A 402 -13.57 -12.64 -0.20
N ASP A 403 -13.38 -12.59 1.11
CA ASP A 403 -12.94 -13.77 1.86
C ASP A 403 -14.05 -14.83 1.90
N LEU A 404 -13.99 -15.79 0.98
CA LEU A 404 -15.01 -16.82 0.79
C LEU A 404 -14.86 -17.92 1.86
N PRO A 405 -15.97 -18.44 2.40
CA PRO A 405 -15.92 -19.65 3.21
C PRO A 405 -15.56 -20.84 2.33
N LEU A 406 -14.64 -21.68 2.80
CA LEU A 406 -14.19 -22.90 2.15
C LEU A 406 -14.61 -24.11 2.98
N VAL A 407 -14.73 -25.27 2.31
CA VAL A 407 -14.79 -26.56 3.01
C VAL A 407 -13.49 -26.72 3.77
N VAL A 408 -13.59 -27.05 5.05
CA VAL A 408 -12.42 -27.16 5.94
C VAL A 408 -11.46 -28.21 5.40
N GLY A 409 -10.20 -27.81 5.23
CA GLY A 409 -9.13 -28.69 4.78
C GLY A 409 -7.75 -28.13 5.09
N PRO A 410 -6.68 -28.72 4.52
CA PRO A 410 -5.29 -28.31 4.77
C PRO A 410 -4.99 -26.86 4.39
N ALA A 411 -5.71 -26.32 3.39
CA ALA A 411 -5.59 -24.93 2.96
C ALA A 411 -6.38 -23.94 3.85
N GLY A 412 -7.04 -24.43 4.90
CA GLY A 412 -7.88 -23.63 5.81
C GLY A 412 -9.37 -23.73 5.51
N ALA A 413 -10.13 -22.88 6.18
CA ALA A 413 -11.59 -22.77 6.04
C ALA A 413 -12.00 -21.46 5.33
N ARG A 414 -11.02 -20.62 4.95
CA ARG A 414 -11.25 -19.33 4.30
C ARG A 414 -10.30 -19.12 3.13
N LEU A 415 -10.75 -18.37 2.12
CA LEU A 415 -9.91 -18.04 0.95
C LEU A 415 -8.61 -17.32 1.35
N ALA A 416 -8.67 -16.41 2.33
CA ALA A 416 -7.48 -15.73 2.82
C ALA A 416 -6.43 -16.71 3.38
N GLU A 417 -6.84 -17.83 3.97
CA GLU A 417 -5.93 -18.85 4.50
C GLU A 417 -5.26 -19.63 3.37
N ALA A 418 -6.02 -20.01 2.34
CA ALA A 418 -5.47 -20.68 1.15
C ALA A 418 -4.45 -19.79 0.42
N LEU A 419 -4.71 -18.48 0.35
CA LEU A 419 -3.80 -17.50 -0.27
C LEU A 419 -2.45 -17.34 0.46
N ARG A 420 -2.32 -17.83 1.71
CA ARG A 420 -1.06 -17.76 2.47
C ARG A 420 0.09 -18.52 1.83
N ALA A 421 -0.22 -19.48 0.95
CA ALA A 421 0.80 -20.18 0.18
C ALA A 421 1.45 -19.32 -0.92
N GLY A 422 0.90 -18.14 -1.23
CA GLY A 422 1.42 -17.26 -2.28
C GLY A 422 1.22 -17.80 -3.71
N ARG A 423 0.29 -18.74 -3.91
CA ARG A 423 -0.01 -19.37 -5.20
C ARG A 423 -1.42 -19.02 -5.67
N PHE A 424 -1.70 -19.27 -6.94
CA PHE A 424 -3.06 -19.24 -7.46
C PHE A 424 -3.95 -20.22 -6.69
N VAL A 425 -5.21 -19.84 -6.47
CA VAL A 425 -6.20 -20.68 -5.79
C VAL A 425 -7.37 -20.92 -6.75
N LEU A 426 -7.57 -22.17 -7.14
CA LEU A 426 -8.77 -22.61 -7.84
C LEU A 426 -9.83 -23.00 -6.81
N VAL A 427 -10.88 -22.18 -6.74
CA VAL A 427 -12.05 -22.42 -5.89
C VAL A 427 -13.10 -23.12 -6.74
N LEU A 428 -13.35 -24.39 -6.43
CA LEU A 428 -14.38 -25.21 -7.06
C LEU A 428 -15.70 -25.13 -6.28
N PRO A 429 -16.83 -25.46 -6.93
CA PRO A 429 -18.10 -25.69 -6.24
C PRO A 429 -17.98 -26.75 -5.15
N ARG A 430 -18.96 -26.77 -4.24
CA ARG A 430 -19.10 -27.83 -3.25
C ARG A 430 -19.13 -29.21 -3.92
N PRO A 431 -18.44 -30.25 -3.39
CA PRO A 431 -18.38 -31.58 -4.01
C PRO A 431 -19.74 -32.24 -4.23
N ASP A 432 -20.70 -31.95 -3.35
CA ASP A 432 -22.08 -32.44 -3.36
C ASP A 432 -23.02 -31.61 -4.25
N ALA A 433 -22.56 -30.47 -4.77
CA ALA A 433 -23.31 -29.70 -5.75
C ALA A 433 -23.23 -30.41 -7.12
N VAL A 434 -24.27 -31.20 -7.46
CA VAL A 434 -24.38 -31.93 -8.72
C VAL A 434 -24.11 -31.02 -9.94
N GLY A 435 -23.07 -31.34 -10.71
CA GLY A 435 -22.69 -30.70 -11.97
C GLY A 435 -21.18 -30.45 -12.05
N ASP A 436 -20.51 -30.99 -13.08
CA ASP A 436 -19.13 -30.63 -13.39
C ASP A 436 -18.99 -29.12 -13.62
N PRO A 437 -17.80 -28.52 -13.38
CA PRO A 437 -17.53 -27.14 -13.78
C PRO A 437 -17.96 -26.92 -15.23
N ALA A 438 -18.59 -25.78 -15.52
CA ALA A 438 -19.12 -25.53 -16.87
C ALA A 438 -18.00 -25.39 -17.93
N ALA A 439 -16.76 -25.15 -17.47
CA ALA A 439 -15.55 -25.13 -18.28
C ALA A 439 -14.33 -25.48 -17.41
N ASP A 440 -13.33 -26.10 -18.03
CA ASP A 440 -12.04 -26.32 -17.37
C ASP A 440 -11.34 -24.98 -17.09
N PRO A 441 -10.72 -24.82 -15.91
CA PRO A 441 -9.90 -23.66 -15.63
C PRO A 441 -8.69 -23.66 -16.59
N PRO A 442 -8.26 -22.47 -17.05
CA PRO A 442 -7.19 -22.39 -18.03
C PRO A 442 -5.88 -22.97 -17.46
N ALA A 443 -5.11 -23.64 -18.32
CA ALA A 443 -3.79 -24.19 -17.95
C ALA A 443 -2.75 -23.10 -17.65
N ALA A 444 -2.93 -21.92 -18.24
CA ALA A 444 -2.16 -20.71 -18.00
C ALA A 444 -3.08 -19.48 -18.05
N VAL A 445 -2.81 -18.49 -17.22
CA VAL A 445 -3.34 -17.13 -17.39
C VAL A 445 -2.27 -16.36 -18.18
N ALA A 446 -2.63 -15.33 -18.95
CA ALA A 446 -1.70 -14.62 -19.84
C ALA A 446 -0.32 -14.38 -19.19
N GLY A 447 0.72 -15.00 -19.75
CA GLY A 447 2.12 -14.90 -19.29
C GLY A 447 2.52 -15.75 -18.08
N GLU A 448 1.62 -16.54 -17.51
CA GLU A 448 1.82 -17.19 -16.20
C GLU A 448 1.96 -18.71 -16.27
N THR A 449 3.15 -19.20 -15.92
CA THR A 449 3.51 -20.62 -15.93
C THR A 449 3.20 -21.34 -14.60
N ASP A 450 3.03 -20.60 -13.50
CA ASP A 450 2.82 -21.20 -12.15
C ASP A 450 1.35 -21.61 -11.88
N VAL A 451 0.45 -21.41 -12.85
CA VAL A 451 -0.97 -21.80 -12.72
C VAL A 451 -1.12 -23.33 -12.59
N GLY A 452 -0.15 -24.11 -13.09
CA GLY A 452 -0.08 -25.56 -12.91
C GLY A 452 0.14 -26.01 -11.45
N HIS A 453 0.71 -25.16 -10.59
CA HIS A 453 0.97 -25.46 -9.17
C HIS A 453 -0.05 -24.79 -8.21
N ARG A 454 -1.22 -24.43 -8.74
CA ARG A 454 -2.33 -23.83 -7.99
C ARG A 454 -2.81 -24.73 -6.84
N ILE A 455 -3.35 -24.10 -5.80
CA ILE A 455 -4.08 -24.77 -4.73
C ILE A 455 -5.52 -24.98 -5.20
N VAL A 456 -6.04 -26.19 -5.04
CA VAL A 456 -7.43 -26.50 -5.30
C VAL A 456 -8.18 -26.57 -3.98
N VAL A 457 -9.27 -25.82 -3.87
CA VAL A 457 -10.16 -25.80 -2.70
C VAL A 457 -11.61 -25.85 -3.14
N HIS A 458 -12.49 -26.26 -2.24
CA HIS A 458 -13.93 -26.20 -2.47
C HIS A 458 -14.54 -25.09 -1.62
N ARG A 459 -15.42 -24.29 -2.21
CA ARG A 459 -16.21 -23.32 -1.44
C ARG A 459 -17.22 -24.02 -0.53
N ALA A 460 -17.58 -23.38 0.57
CA ALA A 460 -18.60 -23.84 1.52
C ALA A 460 -19.91 -23.05 1.39
N ASP A 461 -20.21 -22.50 0.22
CA ASP A 461 -21.52 -21.92 -0.09
C ASP A 461 -22.10 -22.61 -1.34
N ASP A 462 -23.38 -22.38 -1.64
CA ASP A 462 -24.12 -23.16 -2.65
C ASP A 462 -23.98 -22.63 -4.09
N ARG A 463 -23.06 -21.69 -4.32
CA ARG A 463 -22.82 -21.18 -5.68
C ARG A 463 -22.04 -22.21 -6.49
N ARG A 464 -22.37 -22.28 -7.78
CA ARG A 464 -21.87 -23.32 -8.70
C ARG A 464 -20.74 -22.88 -9.63
N SER A 465 -20.27 -21.63 -9.50
CA SER A 465 -19.18 -21.13 -10.33
C SER A 465 -17.82 -21.47 -9.73
N ALA A 466 -16.94 -22.02 -10.55
CA ALA A 466 -15.51 -22.09 -10.31
C ALA A 466 -14.84 -20.71 -10.46
N LEU A 467 -13.86 -20.42 -9.61
CA LEU A 467 -13.10 -19.19 -9.60
C LEU A 467 -11.60 -19.52 -9.59
N LEU A 468 -10.81 -18.88 -10.45
CA LEU A 468 -9.35 -18.86 -10.32
C LEU A 468 -8.93 -17.53 -9.72
N VAL A 469 -8.35 -17.56 -8.53
CA VAL A 469 -7.95 -16.39 -7.75
C VAL A 469 -6.44 -16.24 -7.76
N ARG A 470 -5.96 -15.02 -8.07
CA ARG A 470 -4.55 -14.65 -8.04
C ARG A 470 -4.01 -14.62 -6.60
N PRO A 471 -2.69 -14.74 -6.41
CA PRO A 471 -2.05 -14.59 -5.08
C PRO A 471 -2.33 -13.23 -4.40
N ASP A 472 -2.65 -12.19 -5.18
CA ASP A 472 -3.05 -10.89 -4.66
C ASP A 472 -4.56 -10.79 -4.34
N GLY A 473 -5.34 -11.86 -4.49
CA GLY A 473 -6.77 -11.93 -4.14
C GLY A 473 -7.72 -11.33 -5.18
N TYR A 474 -7.26 -11.14 -6.42
CA TYR A 474 -8.09 -10.72 -7.56
C TYR A 474 -8.47 -11.91 -8.45
N LEU A 475 -9.67 -11.85 -9.04
CA LEU A 475 -10.15 -12.90 -9.93
C LEU A 475 -9.38 -12.90 -11.25
N ALA A 476 -8.72 -14.01 -11.59
CA ALA A 476 -8.09 -14.24 -12.88
C ALA A 476 -9.08 -14.81 -13.91
N TRP A 477 -9.94 -15.73 -13.48
CA TRP A 477 -10.86 -16.44 -14.37
C TRP A 477 -12.08 -16.96 -13.60
N THR A 478 -13.19 -17.19 -14.29
CA THR A 478 -14.38 -17.87 -13.76
C THR A 478 -15.20 -18.46 -14.90
N ASP A 479 -15.87 -19.58 -14.63
CA ASP A 479 -16.90 -20.18 -15.49
C ASP A 479 -18.32 -19.65 -15.19
N ALA A 480 -18.44 -18.66 -14.29
CA ALA A 480 -19.73 -18.09 -13.95
C ALA A 480 -20.44 -17.61 -15.23
N PRO A 481 -21.76 -17.86 -15.35
CA PRO A 481 -22.49 -17.36 -16.50
C PRO A 481 -22.37 -15.84 -16.53
N SER A 482 -22.00 -15.30 -17.69
CA SER A 482 -21.99 -13.85 -17.93
C SER A 482 -23.36 -13.31 -17.52
N PRO A 483 -23.46 -12.50 -16.46
CA PRO A 483 -24.79 -12.11 -16.03
C PRO A 483 -25.38 -11.21 -17.12
N ARG A 484 -26.71 -11.19 -17.29
CA ARG A 484 -27.31 -10.32 -18.29
C ARG A 484 -27.01 -8.84 -18.01
#